data_AF-A0A124G2B4-F1
#
_entry.id   AF-A0A124G2B4-F1
#
_cell.length_a   1.000
_cell.length_b   1.000
_cell.length_c   1.000
_cell.angle_alpha   90.00
_cell.angle_beta   90.00
_cell.angle_gamma   90.00
#
_symmetry.space_group_name_H-M   'P 1'
#
loop_
_entity.id
_entity.type
_entity.pdbx_description
1 polymer ?
#
loop_
_entity_poly.entity_id
_entity_poly.type
_entity_poly.pdbx_seq_one_letter_code
_entity_poly.pdbx_strand_id
1 'polypeptide(L)'
;MEKPPYLSPGCLDREYCRCVIFKKEEEHYHGVQKIHEQIISNHPREMGFVGGVTLKRILHIASKETWNEALPGGYYTPESYESEGFIHCSTPEQVIEVANHLFRARRGLILLVIEEDKVDSPVKYEDPGNGSFYPHIYGPLNISAVVKVVAFEPLSNGCFALPDIT
;
A
#
# COMPACT_ATOMS: atom_id res chain seq x y z
N MET A 1 -9.49 21.48 38.81
CA MET A 1 -8.39 20.69 39.40
C MET A 1 -8.84 19.24 39.35
N GLU A 2 -8.74 18.61 38.18
CA GLU A 2 -7.55 17.88 37.70
C GLU A 2 -7.35 16.55 38.44
N LYS A 3 -7.51 15.46 37.68
CA LYS A 3 -6.54 14.37 37.65
C LYS A 3 -6.51 13.76 36.24
N PRO A 4 -5.40 13.83 35.49
CA PRO A 4 -5.05 12.78 34.57
C PRO A 4 -4.15 11.76 35.29
N PRO A 5 -4.29 10.47 35.00
CA PRO A 5 -3.11 9.63 34.99
C PRO A 5 -3.01 8.89 33.66
N TYR A 6 -2.09 9.40 32.83
CA TYR A 6 -1.01 8.66 32.20
C TYR A 6 -1.18 7.15 31.98
N LEU A 7 -1.13 6.80 30.68
CA LEU A 7 -0.42 5.67 30.06
C LEU A 7 -0.67 4.29 30.67
N SER A 8 -1.54 3.52 30.04
CA SER A 8 -1.47 2.05 30.08
C SER A 8 -0.45 1.53 29.06
N PRO A 9 0.49 0.66 29.47
CA PRO A 9 1.55 0.10 28.63
C PRO A 9 1.01 -1.07 27.82
N GLY A 10 1.39 -1.17 26.55
CA GLY A 10 1.07 -2.34 25.74
C GLY A 10 1.03 -2.09 24.24
N CYS A 11 1.99 -1.34 23.70
CA CYS A 11 2.21 -1.28 22.26
C CYS A 11 3.48 -2.06 21.89
N LEU A 12 3.58 -3.29 22.40
CA LEU A 12 4.63 -4.24 22.04
C LEU A 12 4.04 -5.63 22.20
N ASP A 13 3.28 -6.09 21.20
CA ASP A 13 3.35 -7.50 20.86
C ASP A 13 3.57 -7.65 19.36
N ARG A 14 4.83 -7.97 19.04
CA ARG A 14 5.43 -8.05 17.72
C ARG A 14 5.17 -9.44 17.11
N GLU A 15 3.91 -9.77 16.84
CA GLU A 15 3.56 -11.02 16.15
C GLU A 15 2.56 -10.87 15.00
N TYR A 16 2.21 -9.64 14.61
CA TYR A 16 1.15 -9.41 13.61
C TYR A 16 1.63 -9.16 12.16
N CYS A 17 2.93 -9.04 11.90
CA CYS A 17 3.51 -8.95 10.55
C CYS A 17 3.87 -10.34 9.97
N ARG A 18 2.98 -11.32 10.11
CA ARG A 18 3.18 -12.64 9.53
C ARG A 18 1.94 -13.04 8.74
N CYS A 19 1.91 -12.60 7.48
CA CYS A 19 0.93 -12.99 6.46
C CYS A 19 -0.52 -12.76 6.88
N VAL A 20 -1.15 -11.70 6.36
CA VAL A 20 -2.57 -11.36 6.53
C VAL A 20 -3.45 -12.61 6.61
N ILE A 21 -3.83 -13.00 7.84
CA ILE A 21 -4.62 -14.21 8.11
C ILE A 21 -6.04 -13.98 7.62
N PHE A 22 -6.37 -14.53 6.45
CA PHE A 22 -7.73 -14.92 6.12
C PHE A 22 -7.85 -16.44 6.27
N LYS A 23 -8.05 -16.93 7.51
CA LYS A 23 -8.70 -18.23 7.68
C LYS A 23 -10.20 -18.02 7.54
N LYS A 24 -10.69 -18.03 6.29
CA LYS A 24 -12.11 -18.25 6.03
C LYS A 24 -12.29 -19.75 5.80
N GLU A 25 -13.18 -20.34 6.59
CA GLU A 25 -13.46 -21.77 6.69
C GLU A 25 -13.65 -22.45 5.32
N GLU A 26 -13.17 -23.69 5.25
CA GLU A 26 -13.25 -24.59 4.11
C GLU A 26 -14.68 -24.80 3.64
N GLU A 27 -15.00 -24.40 2.40
CA GLU A 27 -15.94 -25.16 1.56
C GLU A 27 -15.45 -25.19 0.11
N HIS A 28 -14.94 -26.37 -0.27
CA HIS A 28 -14.92 -27.00 -1.59
C HIS A 28 -15.18 -26.11 -2.82
N TYR A 29 -14.16 -25.97 -3.68
CA TYR A 29 -14.41 -25.93 -5.12
C TYR A 29 -13.36 -26.72 -5.91
N HIS A 30 -13.83 -27.73 -6.61
CA HIS A 30 -13.06 -28.56 -7.52
C HIS A 30 -12.68 -27.79 -8.79
N GLY A 31 -11.39 -27.84 -9.12
CA GLY A 31 -10.78 -27.83 -10.45
C GLY A 31 -11.36 -26.96 -11.57
N VAL A 32 -10.53 -26.04 -12.08
CA VAL A 32 -10.24 -25.97 -13.53
C VAL A 32 -8.89 -25.32 -13.78
N GLN A 33 -8.03 -26.06 -14.49
CA GLN A 33 -6.87 -25.53 -15.18
C GLN A 33 -7.31 -24.74 -16.42
N LYS A 34 -6.44 -23.78 -16.80
CA LYS A 34 -6.24 -23.17 -18.12
C LYS A 34 -7.07 -21.92 -18.48
N ILE A 35 -6.30 -20.99 -19.09
CA ILE A 35 -6.61 -19.93 -20.07
C ILE A 35 -7.38 -18.69 -19.61
N HIS A 36 -6.70 -17.53 -19.60
CA HIS A 36 -7.08 -16.46 -20.54
C HIS A 36 -6.00 -15.37 -20.69
N GLU A 37 -5.35 -15.39 -21.85
CA GLU A 37 -4.46 -14.34 -22.36
C GLU A 37 -5.23 -13.41 -23.34
N GLN A 38 -6.53 -13.19 -23.12
CA GLN A 38 -7.41 -12.59 -24.13
C GLN A 38 -8.34 -11.53 -23.54
N ILE A 39 -7.78 -10.41 -23.09
CA ILE A 39 -8.52 -9.15 -22.94
C ILE A 39 -7.69 -7.99 -23.53
N ILE A 40 -7.31 -8.14 -24.81
CA ILE A 40 -6.94 -7.00 -25.67
C ILE A 40 -7.62 -7.20 -27.03
N SER A 41 -8.95 -7.22 -27.07
CA SER A 41 -9.65 -6.80 -28.27
C SER A 41 -11.08 -6.42 -27.93
N ASN A 42 -11.46 -5.22 -28.36
CA ASN A 42 -12.83 -4.73 -28.52
C ASN A 42 -13.42 -4.02 -27.29
N HIS A 43 -13.04 -2.75 -27.08
CA HIS A 43 -14.01 -1.64 -27.09
C HIS A 43 -13.31 -0.26 -27.16
N PRO A 44 -13.80 0.67 -28.01
CA PRO A 44 -13.20 2.00 -28.17
C PRO A 44 -13.82 2.99 -27.18
N ARG A 45 -13.01 3.58 -26.30
CA ARG A 45 -13.24 4.93 -25.77
C ARG A 45 -11.92 5.67 -25.65
N GLU A 46 -11.91 6.84 -26.26
CA GLU A 46 -10.77 7.67 -26.59
C GLU A 46 -9.93 8.01 -25.35
N MET A 47 -8.72 7.47 -25.29
CA MET A 47 -7.61 8.04 -24.52
C MET A 47 -6.57 8.51 -25.52
N GLY A 48 -6.21 9.80 -25.42
CA GLY A 48 -5.18 10.42 -26.25
C GLY A 48 -3.87 9.65 -26.16
N PHE A 49 -3.47 9.05 -27.28
CA PHE A 49 -2.27 8.23 -27.39
C PHE A 49 -1.10 9.11 -27.85
N VAL A 50 -0.15 9.38 -26.96
CA VAL A 50 1.18 9.84 -27.34
C VAL A 50 2.18 8.96 -26.59
N GLY A 51 2.70 7.92 -27.27
CA GLY A 51 3.85 7.15 -26.79
C GLY A 51 3.59 6.12 -25.68
N GLY A 52 2.64 5.21 -25.87
CA GLY A 52 2.65 3.80 -25.39
C GLY A 52 3.35 3.37 -24.09
N VAL A 53 3.25 4.11 -22.98
CA VAL A 53 3.60 3.61 -21.64
C VAL A 53 2.33 3.55 -20.80
N THR A 54 1.92 2.35 -20.40
CA THR A 54 0.86 2.18 -19.39
C THR A 54 1.46 2.53 -18.03
N LEU A 55 1.23 3.75 -17.53
CA LEU A 55 1.73 4.18 -16.23
C LEU A 55 1.05 3.37 -15.11
N LYS A 56 1.75 2.37 -14.59
CA LYS A 56 1.26 1.56 -13.47
C LYS A 56 1.57 2.27 -12.16
N ARG A 57 0.51 2.58 -11.39
CA ARG A 57 0.63 3.25 -10.08
C ARG A 57 0.44 2.26 -8.94
N ILE A 58 1.36 2.28 -7.98
CA ILE A 58 1.23 1.61 -6.69
C ILE A 58 1.22 2.64 -5.57
N LEU A 59 0.65 2.28 -4.43
CA LEU A 59 0.39 3.16 -3.32
C LEU A 59 1.09 2.67 -2.06
N HIS A 60 1.65 3.59 -1.29
CA HIS A 60 2.23 3.29 0.02
C HIS A 60 1.66 4.25 1.08
N ILE A 61 1.18 3.71 2.20
CA ILE A 61 0.76 4.49 3.35
C ILE A 61 1.98 4.74 4.22
N ALA A 62 2.38 5.99 4.37
CA ALA A 62 3.54 6.40 5.15
C ALA A 62 3.13 7.34 6.28
N SER A 63 3.97 7.41 7.33
CA SER A 63 3.90 8.55 8.25
C SER A 63 4.44 9.80 7.56
N LYS A 64 3.81 10.95 7.82
CA LYS A 64 4.27 12.24 7.28
C LYS A 64 5.66 12.61 7.77
N GLU A 65 5.99 12.29 9.03
CA GLU A 65 7.30 12.56 9.63
C GLU A 65 8.42 11.77 8.93
N THR A 66 8.30 10.44 8.88
CA THR A 66 9.32 9.57 8.25
C THR A 66 9.53 9.93 6.78
N TRP A 67 8.45 10.30 6.07
CA TRP A 67 8.57 10.78 4.70
C TRP A 67 9.38 12.08 4.60
N ASN A 68 9.09 13.07 5.45
CA ASN A 68 9.80 14.34 5.44
C ASN A 68 11.29 14.18 5.80
N GLU A 69 11.60 13.29 6.74
CA GLU A 69 12.98 12.96 7.12
C GLU A 69 13.77 12.31 5.98
N ALA A 70 13.10 11.57 5.10
CA ALA A 70 13.71 10.94 3.93
C ALA A 70 14.03 11.94 2.79
N LEU A 71 13.30 13.07 2.71
CA LEU A 71 13.42 14.04 1.60
C LEU A 71 14.86 14.48 1.31
N PRO A 72 15.68 14.88 2.31
CA PRO A 72 17.05 15.31 2.06
C PRO A 72 17.97 14.18 1.58
N GLY A 73 17.65 12.92 1.93
CA GLY A 73 18.43 11.74 1.57
C GLY A 73 18.12 11.17 0.19
N GLY A 74 17.00 11.55 -0.43
CA GLY A 74 16.60 11.09 -1.76
C GLY A 74 15.99 9.69 -1.80
N TYR A 75 16.03 8.95 -0.69
CA TYR A 75 15.50 7.60 -0.55
C TYR A 75 14.67 7.47 0.72
N TYR A 76 13.56 6.76 0.62
CA TYR A 76 12.62 6.49 1.70
C TYR A 76 12.62 5.00 2.08
N THR A 77 12.63 4.73 3.39
CA THR A 77 12.33 3.43 3.97
C THR A 77 11.36 3.59 5.14
N PRO A 78 10.31 2.75 5.25
CA PRO A 78 9.44 2.73 6.42
C PRO A 78 10.16 2.08 7.62
N GLU A 79 9.62 2.30 8.82
CA GLU A 79 10.14 1.72 10.06
C GLU A 79 10.24 0.18 10.03
N SER A 80 9.31 -0.49 9.32
CA SER A 80 9.30 -1.96 9.22
C SER A 80 10.36 -2.54 8.29
N TYR A 81 11.01 -1.71 7.46
CA TYR A 81 11.90 -2.15 6.40
C TYR A 81 13.10 -2.96 6.92
N GLU A 82 13.73 -2.53 8.01
CA GLU A 82 14.89 -3.25 8.58
C GLU A 82 14.53 -4.65 9.09
N SER A 83 13.29 -4.85 9.52
CA SER A 83 12.81 -6.15 9.99
C SER A 83 12.23 -7.04 8.90
N GLU A 84 11.60 -6.45 7.87
CA GLU A 84 10.85 -7.18 6.84
C GLU A 84 11.66 -7.35 5.54
N GLY A 85 12.55 -6.40 5.23
CA GLY A 85 13.40 -6.40 4.03
C GLY A 85 12.72 -5.90 2.76
N PHE A 86 11.49 -5.37 2.85
CA PHE A 86 10.75 -4.80 1.72
C PHE A 86 9.72 -3.76 2.19
N ILE A 87 9.22 -2.95 1.25
CA ILE A 87 8.20 -1.92 1.50
C ILE A 87 6.85 -2.43 1.02
N HIS A 88 5.88 -2.53 1.93
CA HIS A 88 4.50 -2.89 1.59
C HIS A 88 3.82 -1.80 0.77
N CYS A 89 3.36 -2.15 -0.43
CA CYS A 89 2.52 -1.28 -1.25
C CYS A 89 1.16 -1.94 -1.50
N SER A 90 0.25 -1.17 -2.08
CA SER A 90 -1.09 -1.60 -2.44
C SER A 90 -1.45 -1.02 -3.81
N THR A 91 -2.32 -1.70 -4.54
CA THR A 91 -3.03 -1.08 -5.66
C THR A 91 -4.09 -0.09 -5.15
N PRO A 92 -4.60 0.82 -6.01
CA PRO A 92 -5.72 1.69 -5.65
C PRO A 92 -6.95 0.95 -5.12
N GLU A 93 -7.21 -0.25 -5.62
CA GLU A 93 -8.35 -1.09 -5.21
C GLU A 93 -8.14 -1.70 -3.81
N GLN A 94 -6.89 -1.92 -3.40
CA GLN A 94 -6.52 -2.58 -2.13
C GLN A 94 -6.35 -1.61 -0.97
N VAL A 95 -5.88 -0.39 -1.23
CA VAL A 95 -5.31 0.49 -0.17
C VAL A 95 -6.30 0.84 0.94
N ILE A 96 -7.59 0.95 0.63
CA ILE A 96 -8.61 1.32 1.63
C ILE A 96 -8.91 0.18 2.58
N GLU A 97 -8.91 -1.07 2.10
CA GLU A 97 -9.05 -2.23 2.96
C GLU A 97 -7.87 -2.31 3.93
N VAL A 98 -6.64 -2.16 3.40
CA VAL A 98 -5.40 -2.16 4.20
C VAL A 98 -5.40 -1.04 5.24
N ALA A 99 -5.76 0.19 4.83
CA ALA A 99 -5.84 1.35 5.72
C ALA A 99 -6.80 1.11 6.89
N ASN A 100 -7.99 0.59 6.60
CA ASN A 100 -9.02 0.34 7.61
C ASN A 100 -8.68 -0.82 8.55
N HIS A 101 -7.88 -1.79 8.10
CA HIS A 101 -7.45 -2.92 8.91
C HIS A 101 -6.27 -2.56 9.83
N LEU A 102 -5.23 -1.90 9.29
CA LEU A 102 -3.96 -1.68 9.99
C LEU A 102 -3.81 -0.29 10.63
N PHE A 103 -4.49 0.72 10.08
CA PHE A 103 -4.24 2.12 10.42
C PHE A 103 -5.48 2.83 10.99
N ARG A 104 -6.53 2.10 11.37
CA ARG A 104 -7.80 2.67 11.82
C ARG A 104 -7.61 3.79 12.85
N ALA A 105 -8.23 4.94 12.58
CA ALA A 105 -8.18 6.17 13.38
C ALA A 105 -6.78 6.79 13.58
N ARG A 106 -5.72 6.25 12.98
CA ARG A 106 -4.37 6.81 13.02
C ARG A 106 -4.30 8.07 12.15
N ARG A 107 -3.72 9.13 12.69
CA ARG A 107 -3.55 10.43 12.03
C ARG A 107 -2.09 10.68 11.63
N GLY A 108 -1.84 11.74 10.88
CA GLY A 108 -0.49 12.10 10.43
C GLY A 108 0.03 11.17 9.34
N LEU A 109 -0.87 10.51 8.63
CA LEU A 109 -0.56 9.61 7.53
C LEU A 109 -0.66 10.36 6.20
N ILE A 110 0.15 9.91 5.26
CA ILE A 110 0.12 10.34 3.87
C ILE A 110 0.03 9.12 2.97
N LEU A 111 -0.47 9.35 1.77
CA LEU A 111 -0.51 8.38 0.70
C LEU A 111 0.52 8.79 -0.36
N LEU A 112 1.54 7.96 -0.54
CA LEU A 112 2.51 8.10 -1.61
C LEU A 112 1.94 7.43 -2.86
N VAL A 113 1.83 8.19 -3.94
CA VAL A 113 1.48 7.66 -5.26
C VAL A 113 2.77 7.46 -6.04
N ILE A 114 3.10 6.21 -6.32
CA ILE A 114 4.37 5.77 -6.89
C ILE A 114 4.13 5.29 -8.31
N GLU A 115 4.90 5.80 -9.27
CA GLU A 115 4.98 5.20 -10.60
C GLU A 115 5.94 4.01 -10.55
N GLU A 116 5.41 2.81 -10.75
CA GLU A 116 6.15 1.55 -10.61
C GLU A 116 7.37 1.50 -11.53
N ASP A 117 7.23 1.98 -12.77
CA ASP A 117 8.30 2.00 -13.78
C ASP A 117 9.47 2.93 -13.44
N LYS A 118 9.30 3.83 -12.46
CA LYS A 118 10.34 4.75 -11.98
C LYS A 118 11.05 4.24 -10.72
N VAL A 119 10.63 3.11 -10.16
CA VAL A 119 11.22 2.55 -8.95
C VAL A 119 12.55 1.88 -9.30
N ASP A 120 13.63 2.31 -8.65
CA ASP A 120 14.97 1.74 -8.88
C ASP A 120 15.08 0.29 -8.38
N SER A 121 14.39 0.01 -7.27
CA SER A 121 14.37 -1.28 -6.58
C SER A 121 13.39 -2.27 -7.22
N PRO A 122 13.65 -3.60 -7.16
CA PRO A 122 12.73 -4.59 -7.71
C PRO A 122 11.35 -4.54 -7.06
N VAL A 123 10.29 -4.52 -7.87
CA VAL A 123 8.90 -4.64 -7.41
C VAL A 123 8.40 -6.05 -7.70
N LYS A 124 7.85 -6.73 -6.68
CA LYS A 124 7.22 -8.06 -6.85
C LYS A 124 5.80 -8.03 -6.32
N TYR A 125 4.94 -8.82 -6.95
CA TYR A 125 3.55 -8.99 -6.55
C TYR A 125 3.41 -10.34 -5.87
N GLU A 126 3.00 -10.34 -4.61
CA GLU A 126 2.92 -11.56 -3.79
C GLU A 126 1.57 -11.68 -3.09
N ASP A 127 1.09 -12.91 -2.95
CA ASP A 127 -0.16 -13.24 -2.26
C ASP A 127 0.14 -13.67 -0.81
N PRO A 128 -0.39 -12.99 0.22
CA PRO A 128 -0.22 -13.38 1.62
C PRO A 128 -1.07 -14.61 2.03
N GLY A 129 -1.80 -15.22 1.09
CA GLY A 129 -2.70 -16.36 1.31
C GLY A 129 -4.19 -15.99 1.21
N ASN A 130 -4.53 -14.84 0.63
CA ASN A 130 -5.90 -14.35 0.48
C ASN A 130 -6.38 -14.31 -0.98
N GLY A 131 -5.55 -14.77 -1.93
CA GLY A 131 -5.88 -14.77 -3.36
C GLY A 131 -5.70 -13.41 -4.04
N SER A 132 -5.17 -12.40 -3.34
CA SER A 132 -4.89 -11.07 -3.88
C SER A 132 -3.39 -10.79 -3.84
N PHE A 133 -2.86 -10.23 -4.93
CA PHE A 133 -1.44 -9.93 -5.05
C PHE A 133 -1.13 -8.48 -4.68
N TYR A 134 -0.22 -8.29 -3.74
CA TYR A 134 0.20 -6.98 -3.25
C TYR A 134 1.61 -6.66 -3.75
N PRO A 135 1.86 -5.42 -4.22
CA PRO A 135 3.20 -4.99 -4.60
C PRO A 135 4.10 -4.82 -3.37
N HIS A 136 5.32 -5.34 -3.46
CA HIS A 136 6.41 -5.17 -2.50
C HIS A 136 7.64 -4.61 -3.21
N ILE A 137 8.22 -3.54 -2.67
CA ILE A 137 9.48 -2.96 -3.18
C ILE A 137 10.64 -3.55 -2.36
N TYR A 138 11.55 -4.28 -3.01
CA TYR A 138 12.70 -4.93 -2.37
C TYR A 138 13.92 -4.02 -2.38
N GLY A 139 13.81 -2.91 -1.67
CA GLY A 139 14.87 -1.91 -1.54
C GLY A 139 14.31 -0.57 -1.05
N PRO A 140 15.18 0.41 -0.75
CA PRO A 140 14.75 1.78 -0.53
C PRO A 140 13.97 2.32 -1.73
N LEU A 141 12.95 3.12 -1.46
CA LEU A 141 12.17 3.81 -2.49
C LEU A 141 12.86 5.14 -2.86
N ASN A 142 13.29 5.29 -4.10
CA ASN A 142 13.75 6.58 -4.61
C ASN A 142 12.59 7.59 -4.65
N ILE A 143 12.81 8.78 -4.10
CA ILE A 143 11.78 9.82 -4.00
C ILE A 143 11.30 10.28 -5.38
N SER A 144 12.15 10.20 -6.40
CA SER A 144 11.80 10.53 -7.78
C SER A 144 10.72 9.62 -8.40
N ALA A 145 10.47 8.44 -7.85
CA ALA A 145 9.36 7.56 -8.25
C ALA A 145 8.00 8.01 -7.67
N VAL A 146 8.01 8.82 -6.61
CA VAL A 146 6.79 9.35 -5.99
C VAL A 146 6.31 10.57 -6.76
N VAL A 147 5.20 10.40 -7.48
CA VAL A 147 4.66 11.46 -8.36
C VAL A 147 3.59 12.31 -7.70
N LYS A 148 3.01 11.84 -6.59
CA LYS A 148 2.03 12.60 -5.79
C LYS A 148 2.12 12.17 -4.34
N VAL A 149 1.99 13.14 -3.45
CA VAL A 149 1.86 12.92 -2.01
C VAL A 149 0.57 13.57 -1.55
N VAL A 150 -0.30 12.80 -0.92
CA VAL A 150 -1.63 13.27 -0.49
C VAL A 150 -1.81 13.03 1.00
N ALA A 151 -2.45 13.98 1.69
CA ALA A 151 -2.85 13.77 3.07
C ALA A 151 -3.84 12.60 3.12
N PHE A 152 -3.61 11.66 4.04
CA PHE A 152 -4.41 10.46 4.17
C PHE A 152 -4.91 10.36 5.60
N GLU A 153 -5.89 11.19 5.93
CA GLU A 153 -6.43 11.31 7.28
C GLU A 153 -7.72 10.49 7.42
N PRO A 154 -7.98 9.90 8.60
CA PRO A 154 -9.21 9.17 8.85
C PRO A 154 -10.39 10.14 8.94
N LEU A 155 -11.55 9.66 8.51
CA LEU A 155 -12.85 10.27 8.72
C LEU A 155 -13.21 10.25 10.22
N SER A 156 -14.30 10.93 10.59
CA SER A 156 -14.78 11.00 11.98
C SER A 156 -15.13 9.64 12.60
N ASN A 157 -15.44 8.63 11.78
CA ASN A 157 -15.69 7.25 12.21
C ASN A 157 -14.40 6.40 12.33
N GLY A 158 -13.23 7.01 12.09
CA GLY A 158 -11.92 6.35 12.13
C GLY A 158 -11.57 5.57 10.86
N CYS A 159 -12.46 5.49 9.86
CA CYS A 159 -12.21 4.83 8.59
C CYS A 159 -11.52 5.78 7.60
N PHE A 160 -10.90 5.21 6.58
CA PHE A 160 -10.27 5.94 5.48
C PHE A 160 -11.14 5.90 4.22
N ALA A 161 -11.03 6.96 3.43
CA ALA A 161 -11.57 7.05 2.08
C ALA A 161 -10.45 7.39 1.11
N LEU A 162 -10.55 6.93 -0.13
CA LEU A 162 -9.53 7.19 -1.14
C LEU A 162 -9.54 8.69 -1.50
N PRO A 163 -8.44 9.42 -1.30
CA PRO A 163 -8.35 10.81 -1.72
C PRO A 163 -8.26 10.88 -3.26
N ASP A 164 -8.39 12.07 -3.82
CA ASP A 164 -8.14 12.27 -5.24
C ASP A 164 -6.65 12.05 -5.56
N ILE A 165 -6.35 10.88 -6.14
CA ILE A 165 -5.02 10.45 -6.56
C ILE A 165 -4.80 10.56 -8.08
N THR A 166 -5.74 11.17 -8.81
CA THR A 166 -5.60 11.36 -10.27
C THR A 166 -4.42 12.27 -10.60
#